data_AF-A0A7L1L3M1-F1
#
_entry.id   AF-A0A7L1L3M1-F1
#
_cell.length_a   1.000
_cell.length_b   1.000
_cell.length_c   1.000
_cell.angle_alpha   90.00
_cell.angle_beta   90.00
_cell.angle_gamma   90.00
#
_symmetry.space_group_name_H-M   'P 1'
#
loop_
_entity.id
_entity.type
_entity.pdbx_description
1 polymer ?
#
loop_
_entity_poly.entity_id
_entity_poly.type
_entity_poly.pdbx_seq_one_letter_code
_entity_poly.pdbx_strand_id
1 'polypeptide(L)'
;SRLAVCAGQVMWNAAVHAEFIHDHADYGFETPGVKFNWRTIKEKRDAYVTRLNEIYENNIKKAHIDIIRGYGKFTADPQPTVEVDGKKYTAPHILIATGGRPAVPSDSEIPGASLGITSDGFFDLEELPR
;
A
#
# COMPACT_ATOMS: atom_id res chain seq x y z
N SER A 1 1.72 -5.05 1.65
CA SER A 1 1.11 -6.03 0.71
C SER A 1 -0.42 -6.16 0.79
N ARG A 2 -1.15 -5.68 1.81
CA ARG A 2 -2.64 -5.62 1.78
C ARG A 2 -3.23 -4.21 1.65
N LEU A 3 -2.61 -3.21 2.28
CA LEU A 3 -3.07 -1.81 2.18
C LEU A 3 -2.93 -1.26 0.75
N ALA A 4 -1.88 -1.65 0.03
CA ALA A 4 -1.70 -1.34 -1.39
C ALA A 4 -2.82 -1.94 -2.27
N VAL A 5 -3.36 -3.10 -1.90
CA VAL A 5 -4.50 -3.72 -2.61
C VAL A 5 -5.76 -2.88 -2.38
N CYS A 6 -6.02 -2.44 -1.15
CA CYS A 6 -7.14 -1.55 -0.84
C CYS A 6 -7.02 -0.20 -1.59
N ALA A 7 -5.83 0.40 -1.59
CA ALA A 7 -5.56 1.64 -2.31
C ALA A 7 -5.78 1.47 -3.83
N GLY A 8 -5.29 0.36 -4.41
CA GLY A 8 -5.52 0.01 -5.81
C GLY A 8 -7.01 -0.18 -6.14
N GLN A 9 -7.77 -0.86 -5.28
CA GLN A 9 -9.21 -1.07 -5.48
C GLN A 9 -10.00 0.26 -5.47
N VAL A 10 -9.62 1.21 -4.61
CA VAL A 10 -10.25 2.55 -4.59
C VAL A 10 -10.02 3.27 -5.92
N MET A 11 -8.79 3.23 -6.44
CA MET A 11 -8.47 3.84 -7.74
C MET A 11 -9.15 3.11 -8.90
N TRP A 12 -9.25 1.79 -8.85
CA TRP A 12 -9.98 1.00 -9.84
C TRP A 12 -11.47 1.34 -9.86
N ASN A 13 -12.12 1.44 -8.69
CA ASN A 13 -13.52 1.87 -8.61
C ASN A 13 -13.70 3.28 -9.21
N ALA A 14 -12.76 4.20 -8.95
CA ALA A 14 -12.81 5.55 -9.53
C ALA A 14 -12.70 5.52 -11.07
N ALA A 15 -11.83 4.67 -11.62
CA ALA A 15 -11.72 4.47 -13.07
C ALA A 15 -13.02 3.87 -13.66
N VAL A 16 -13.58 2.84 -13.03
CA VAL A 16 -14.84 2.22 -13.45
C VAL A 16 -16.00 3.22 -13.44
N HIS A 17 -16.07 4.10 -12.44
CA HIS A 17 -17.06 5.18 -12.43
C HIS A 17 -16.86 6.17 -13.58
N ALA A 18 -15.61 6.49 -13.95
CA ALA A 18 -15.35 7.35 -15.11
C ALA A 18 -15.80 6.68 -16.41
N GLU A 19 -15.58 5.37 -16.57
CA GLU A 19 -16.08 4.59 -17.71
C GLU A 19 -17.61 4.63 -17.80
N PHE A 20 -18.33 4.40 -16.68
CA PHE A 20 -19.79 4.46 -16.69
C PHE A 20 -20.36 5.84 -17.05
N ILE A 21 -19.63 6.92 -16.77
CA ILE A 21 -20.05 8.28 -17.13
C ILE A 21 -20.08 8.47 -18.65
N HIS A 22 -19.26 7.74 -19.41
CA HIS A 22 -19.32 7.77 -20.88
C HIS A 22 -20.63 7.22 -21.43
N ASP A 23 -21.20 6.21 -20.78
CA ASP A 23 -22.44 5.56 -21.21
C ASP A 23 -23.70 6.30 -20.70
N HIS A 24 -23.57 7.28 -19.81
CA HIS A 24 -24.72 7.95 -19.18
C HIS A 24 -25.75 8.51 -20.19
N ALA A 25 -25.30 9.04 -21.33
CA ALA A 25 -26.18 9.58 -22.36
C ALA A 25 -27.07 8.50 -23.00
N ASP A 26 -26.55 7.29 -23.19
CA ASP A 26 -27.29 6.14 -23.74
C ASP A 26 -28.38 5.67 -22.78
N TYR A 27 -28.19 5.90 -21.48
CA TYR A 27 -29.19 5.67 -20.44
C TYR A 27 -30.12 6.87 -20.20
N GLY A 28 -30.06 7.91 -21.05
CA GLY A 28 -30.94 9.07 -21.00
C GLY A 28 -30.55 10.15 -19.98
N PHE A 29 -29.34 10.10 -19.43
CA PHE A 29 -28.82 11.13 -18.53
C PHE A 29 -28.01 12.19 -19.28
N GLU A 30 -28.27 13.46 -18.99
CA GLU A 30 -27.42 14.57 -19.46
C GLU A 30 -26.21 14.75 -18.51
N THR A 31 -24.99 14.68 -19.05
CA THR A 31 -23.74 14.80 -18.28
C THR A 31 -22.79 15.88 -18.82
N PRO A 32 -23.12 17.18 -18.64
CA PRO A 32 -22.23 18.24 -19.09
C PRO A 32 -20.96 18.35 -18.21
N GLY A 33 -19.80 18.24 -18.84
CA GLY A 33 -18.54 18.82 -18.34
C GLY A 33 -17.92 18.15 -17.10
N VAL A 34 -17.91 16.81 -17.03
CA VAL A 34 -17.28 16.08 -15.91
C VAL A 34 -15.76 16.25 -15.94
N LYS A 35 -15.18 16.69 -14.81
CA LYS A 35 -13.74 16.77 -14.60
C LYS A 35 -13.33 15.91 -13.43
N PHE A 36 -12.26 15.14 -13.60
CA PHE A 36 -11.70 14.32 -12.54
C PHE A 36 -10.74 15.13 -11.66
N ASN A 37 -10.94 15.10 -10.34
CA ASN A 37 -10.04 15.70 -9.37
C ASN A 37 -9.26 14.61 -8.63
N TRP A 38 -7.99 14.44 -9.01
CA TRP A 38 -7.09 13.45 -8.42
C TRP A 38 -6.89 13.65 -6.91
N ARG A 39 -6.71 14.90 -6.48
CA ARG A 39 -6.46 15.24 -5.07
C ARG A 39 -7.60 14.77 -4.17
N THR A 40 -8.85 14.96 -4.61
CA THR A 40 -10.03 14.54 -3.83
C THR A 40 -10.07 13.02 -3.61
N ILE A 41 -9.77 12.21 -4.64
CA ILE A 41 -9.77 10.75 -4.45
C ILE A 41 -8.57 10.28 -3.64
N LYS A 42 -7.41 10.92 -3.83
CA LYS A 42 -6.20 10.66 -3.05
C LYS A 42 -6.44 10.87 -1.56
N GLU A 43 -6.95 12.03 -1.16
CA GLU A 43 -7.23 12.35 0.25
C GLU A 43 -8.19 11.34 0.88
N LYS A 44 -9.26 10.96 0.17
CA LYS A 44 -10.22 9.95 0.65
C LYS A 44 -9.59 8.56 0.78
N ARG A 45 -8.75 8.18 -0.18
CA ARG A 45 -8.01 6.91 -0.17
C ARG A 45 -7.03 6.86 1.00
N ASP A 46 -6.28 7.93 1.23
CA ASP A 46 -5.29 8.04 2.31
C ASP A 46 -5.97 7.99 3.68
N ALA A 47 -7.08 8.71 3.85
CA ALA A 47 -7.90 8.64 5.07
C ALA A 47 -8.44 7.23 5.31
N TYR A 48 -8.87 6.53 4.26
CA TYR A 48 -9.34 5.15 4.37
C TYR A 48 -8.23 4.18 4.79
N VAL A 49 -7.03 4.31 4.20
CA VAL A 49 -5.85 3.52 4.58
C VAL A 49 -5.46 3.76 6.04
N THR A 50 -5.45 5.02 6.49
CA THR A 50 -5.16 5.38 7.89
C THR A 50 -6.15 4.73 8.86
N ARG A 51 -7.46 4.82 8.57
CA ARG A 51 -8.49 4.16 9.38
C ARG A 51 -8.30 2.64 9.44
N LEU A 52 -7.92 1.99 8.34
CA LEU A 52 -7.65 0.56 8.35
C LEU A 52 -6.45 0.21 9.24
N ASN A 53 -5.38 1.02 9.20
CA ASN A 53 -4.22 0.83 10.08
C ASN A 53 -4.60 0.89 11.56
N GLU A 54 -5.44 1.85 11.94
CA GLU A 54 -5.95 1.96 13.31
C GLU A 54 -6.77 0.73 13.71
N ILE A 55 -7.64 0.24 12.83
CA ILE A 55 -8.43 -0.98 13.07
C ILE A 55 -7.50 -2.19 13.29
N TYR A 56 -6.46 -2.35 12.47
CA TYR A 56 -5.52 -3.46 12.63
C TYR A 56 -4.74 -3.38 13.94
N GLU A 57 -4.20 -2.20 14.28
CA GLU A 57 -3.49 -2.02 15.55
C GLU A 57 -4.41 -2.32 16.74
N ASN A 58 -5.67 -1.87 16.69
CA ASN A 58 -6.66 -2.15 17.72
C ASN A 58 -7.00 -3.63 17.83
N ASN A 59 -7.11 -4.34 16.70
CA ASN A 59 -7.39 -5.78 16.71
C ASN A 59 -6.24 -6.59 17.33
N ILE A 60 -4.99 -6.21 17.04
CA ILE A 60 -3.81 -6.84 17.66
C ILE A 60 -3.80 -6.62 19.17
N LYS A 61 -4.09 -5.39 19.63
CA LYS A 61 -4.21 -5.07 21.06
C LYS A 61 -5.31 -5.87 21.74
N LYS A 62 -6.49 -6.00 21.12
CA LYS A 62 -7.61 -6.81 21.63
C LYS A 62 -7.29 -8.29 21.73
N ALA A 63 -6.39 -8.79 20.88
CA ALA A 63 -5.92 -10.17 20.91
C ALA A 63 -4.81 -10.41 21.95
N HIS A 64 -4.43 -9.39 22.74
CA HIS A 64 -3.33 -9.45 23.71
C HIS A 64 -1.99 -9.87 23.09
N ILE A 65 -1.76 -9.46 21.84
CA ILE A 65 -0.50 -9.73 21.12
C ILE A 65 0.42 -8.52 21.31
N ASP A 66 1.66 -8.78 21.72
CA ASP A 66 2.69 -7.76 21.86
C ASP A 66 3.16 -7.25 20.49
N ILE A 67 3.25 -5.93 20.34
CA ILE A 67 3.78 -5.28 19.15
C ILE A 67 5.20 -4.80 19.45
N ILE A 68 6.19 -5.47 18.87
CA ILE A 68 7.59 -5.04 18.89
C ILE A 68 7.85 -4.23 17.62
N ARG A 69 8.04 -2.92 17.77
CA ARG A 69 8.35 -2.02 16.64
C ARG A 69 9.86 -1.99 16.40
N GLY A 70 10.28 -2.23 15.16
CA GLY A 70 11.68 -2.18 14.73
C GLY A 70 11.95 -3.17 13.59
N TYR A 71 13.21 -3.23 13.14
CA TYR A 71 13.63 -4.18 12.12
C TYR A 71 14.21 -5.45 12.75
N GLY A 72 13.53 -6.57 12.55
CA GLY A 72 13.97 -7.88 13.05
C GLY A 72 14.98 -8.54 12.13
N LYS A 73 16.09 -9.00 12.68
CA LYS A 73 17.09 -9.84 12.01
C LYS A 73 17.32 -11.11 12.82
N PHE A 74 17.53 -12.24 12.13
CA PHE A 74 17.96 -13.47 12.81
C PHE A 74 19.41 -13.34 13.26
N THR A 75 19.70 -13.89 14.43
CA THR A 75 21.06 -14.00 14.97
C THR A 75 21.63 -15.40 14.73
N ALA A 76 22.94 -15.56 14.90
CA ALA A 76 23.63 -16.84 14.76
C ALA A 76 23.56 -17.71 16.03
N ASP A 77 22.58 -17.48 16.91
CA ASP A 77 22.40 -18.27 18.12
C ASP A 77 21.93 -19.70 17.75
N PRO A 78 22.30 -20.75 18.53
CA PRO A 78 21.89 -22.13 18.24
C PRO A 78 20.36 -22.34 18.24
N GLN A 79 19.64 -21.53 19.02
CA GLN A 79 18.18 -21.50 19.03
C GLN A 79 17.69 -20.35 18.14
N PRO A 80 16.63 -20.55 17.32
CA PRO A 80 16.07 -19.48 16.51
C PRO A 80 15.76 -18.24 17.34
N THR A 81 16.47 -17.15 17.05
CA THR A 81 16.44 -15.91 17.83
C THR A 81 16.41 -14.74 16.87
N VAL A 82 15.53 -13.78 17.17
CA VAL A 82 15.38 -12.53 16.42
C VAL A 82 15.85 -11.37 17.30
N GLU A 83 16.70 -10.52 16.76
CA GLU A 83 17.11 -9.27 17.39
C GLU A 83 16.35 -8.09 16.76
N VAL A 84 15.78 -7.23 17.61
CA VAL A 84 15.17 -5.96 17.22
C VAL A 84 15.76 -4.87 18.12
N ASP A 85 16.40 -3.87 17.54
CA ASP A 85 17.03 -2.74 18.25
C ASP A 85 17.92 -3.18 19.44
N GLY A 86 18.70 -4.24 19.23
CA GLY A 86 19.61 -4.81 20.24
C GLY A 86 18.95 -5.71 21.30
N LYS A 87 17.62 -5.85 21.31
CA LYS A 87 16.90 -6.79 22.19
C LYS A 87 16.66 -8.11 21.46
N LYS A 88 16.97 -9.23 22.13
CA LYS A 88 16.79 -10.58 21.60
C LYS A 88 15.46 -11.19 22.06
N TYR A 89 14.78 -11.87 21.13
CA TYR A 89 13.51 -12.57 21.34
C TYR A 89 13.61 -13.97 20.74
N THR A 90 13.07 -14.97 21.44
CA THR A 90 13.06 -16.37 20.96
C THR A 90 11.70 -17.00 21.23
N ALA A 91 11.33 -17.97 20.40
CA ALA A 91 10.09 -18.73 20.51
C ALA A 91 10.26 -20.11 19.85
N PRO A 92 9.50 -21.14 20.26
CA PRO A 92 9.53 -22.45 19.62
C PRO A 92 9.06 -22.41 18.16
N HIS A 93 8.26 -21.41 17.79
CA HIS A 93 7.76 -21.21 16.43
C HIS A 93 7.96 -19.76 16.03
N ILE A 94 8.62 -19.54 14.88
CA ILE A 94 8.86 -18.21 14.31
C ILE A 94 8.35 -18.22 12.86
N LEU A 95 7.37 -17.37 12.57
CA LEU A 95 6.81 -17.18 11.23
C LEU A 95 7.46 -15.98 10.55
N ILE A 96 7.98 -16.17 9.34
CA ILE A 96 8.50 -15.08 8.50
C ILE A 96 7.39 -14.60 7.56
N ALA A 97 6.92 -13.37 7.77
CA ALA A 97 5.83 -12.75 6.99
C ALA A 97 6.15 -11.30 6.58
N THR A 98 7.39 -11.04 6.16
CA THR A 98 7.91 -9.70 5.86
C THR A 98 7.39 -9.09 4.54
N GLY A 99 6.74 -9.88 3.68
CA GLY A 99 6.26 -9.44 2.37
C GLY A 99 7.38 -9.29 1.34
N GLY A 100 7.16 -8.47 0.31
CA GLY A 100 8.10 -8.20 -0.77
C GLY A 100 8.07 -6.74 -1.21
N ARG A 101 9.00 -6.36 -2.10
CA ARG A 101 9.13 -5.01 -2.66
C ARG A 101 9.16 -5.08 -4.19
N PRO A 102 8.74 -4.03 -4.91
CA PRO A 102 8.81 -4.00 -6.37
C PRO A 102 10.25 -4.14 -6.86
N ALA A 103 10.46 -4.92 -7.90
CA ALA A 103 11.75 -5.04 -8.58
C ALA A 103 11.97 -3.82 -9.47
N VAL A 104 13.10 -3.13 -9.29
CA VAL A 104 13.51 -2.01 -10.14
C VAL A 104 14.78 -2.44 -10.89
N PRO A 105 14.77 -2.44 -12.23
CA PRO A 105 15.96 -2.72 -13.03
C PRO A 105 17.10 -1.77 -12.69
N SER A 106 18.34 -2.24 -12.81
CA SER A 106 19.50 -1.36 -12.63
C SER A 106 19.69 -0.43 -13.83
N ASP A 107 20.26 0.75 -13.60
CA ASP A 107 20.59 1.69 -14.69
C ASP A 107 21.62 1.10 -15.68
N SER A 108 22.39 0.09 -15.26
CA SER A 108 23.26 -0.69 -16.15
C SER A 108 22.51 -1.63 -17.10
N GLU A 109 21.34 -2.12 -16.71
CA GLU A 109 20.49 -2.96 -17.57
C GLU A 109 19.60 -2.10 -18.46
N ILE A 110 19.02 -1.04 -17.91
CA ILE A 110 18.14 -0.10 -18.61
C ILE A 110 18.55 1.31 -18.20
N PRO A 111 19.27 2.05 -19.06
CA PRO A 111 19.66 3.42 -18.77
C PRO A 111 18.44 4.30 -18.47
N GLY A 112 18.41 4.90 -17.27
CA GLY A 112 17.32 5.75 -16.82
C GLY A 112 16.16 5.01 -16.14
N ALA A 113 16.32 3.73 -15.79
CA ALA A 113 15.33 2.99 -14.99
C ALA A 113 15.01 3.69 -13.66
N SER A 114 15.99 4.36 -13.07
CA SER A 114 15.83 5.17 -11.85
C SER A 114 14.92 6.39 -11.99
N LEU A 115 14.57 6.82 -13.21
CA LEU A 115 13.64 7.93 -13.46
C LEU A 115 12.17 7.50 -13.40
N GLY A 116 11.90 6.19 -13.47
CA GLY A 116 10.55 5.64 -13.35
C GLY A 116 10.05 5.61 -11.91
N ILE A 117 8.74 5.39 -11.75
CA ILE A 117 8.11 5.16 -10.45
C ILE A 117 7.63 3.71 -10.33
N THR A 118 7.53 3.22 -9.10
CA THR A 118 6.93 1.90 -8.81
C THR A 118 5.48 2.05 -8.37
N SER A 119 4.82 0.94 -8.03
CA SER A 119 3.48 0.97 -7.41
C SER A 119 3.43 1.84 -6.15
N ASP A 120 4.51 1.89 -5.37
CA ASP A 120 4.58 2.72 -4.16
C ASP A 120 4.55 4.20 -4.56
N GLY A 121 5.39 4.59 -5.53
CA GLY A 121 5.41 5.94 -6.07
C GLY A 121 4.09 6.37 -6.76
N PHE A 122 3.36 5.43 -7.37
CA PHE A 122 2.04 5.71 -7.94
C PHE A 122 1.04 6.18 -6.87
N PHE A 123 1.05 5.55 -5.70
CA PHE A 123 0.15 5.97 -4.62
C PHE A 123 0.59 7.30 -4.01
N ASP A 124 1.86 7.68 -4.10
CA ASP A 124 2.36 8.97 -3.61
C ASP A 124 2.07 10.15 -4.57
N LEU A 125 1.63 9.91 -5.80
CA LEU A 125 1.31 10.98 -6.76
C LEU A 125 0.22 11.92 -6.20
N GLU A 126 0.54 13.22 -6.14
CA GLU A 126 -0.36 14.29 -5.69
C GLU A 126 -1.30 14.81 -6.79
N GLU A 127 -0.91 14.59 -8.05
CA GLU A 127 -1.64 15.05 -9.23
C GLU A 127 -1.69 13.96 -10.29
N LEU A 128 -2.68 14.02 -11.18
CA LEU A 128 -2.78 13.13 -12.33
C LEU A 128 -1.67 13.49 -13.34
N PRO A 129 -0.78 12.56 -13.71
CA PRO A 129 0.20 12.78 -14.79
C PRO A 129 -0.49 13.10 -16.12
N ARG A 130 0.13 13.97 -16.92
CA ARG A 130 -0.38 14.40 -18.24
C ARG A 130 0.06 13.49 -19.38
#